data_AF-A0A7Z0NU95-F1
#
_entry.id   AF-A0A7Z0NU95-F1
#
_cell.length_a   1.000
_cell.length_b   1.000
_cell.length_c   1.000
_cell.angle_alpha   90.00
_cell.angle_beta   90.00
_cell.angle_gamma   90.00
#
_symmetry.space_group_name_H-M   'P 1'
#
loop_
_entity.id
_entity.type
_entity.pdbx_description
1 polymer ?
#
loop_
_entity_poly.entity_id
_entity_poly.type
_entity_poly.pdbx_seq_one_letter_code
_entity_poly.pdbx_strand_id
1 'polypeptide(L)'
;TDKEDTRTLWTTLTTEATTSGSGSGSGSGSGSGSDANREGTSAAKIWLDGQVHADLADSVPQIGAPEAWDAGYNGDGATVAVLDTGIDPTHPDLVDQIQDMVSFVPDEDTTDVNGHGTHVASTIAGTGAASNGDNTGVAPAADLIVGKVLNDNGYGYDSWIIAGMQWAAESGADIINMSLGGGQADGLDPMALAVESLSAQHDTLFVVAAGNNSGLIGSPGTAESALTVGAVDKQDQLADFSSVGPLARTGALKPDLTAPGVAINAARSQHSTGDG
;
A
#
# COMPACT_ATOMS: atom_id res chain seq x y z
N THR A 1 5.92 30.41 -14.27
CA THR A 1 7.18 30.08 -14.96
C THR A 1 6.99 28.71 -15.57
N ASP A 2 7.43 28.53 -16.80
CA ASP A 2 6.94 27.57 -17.81
C ASP A 2 6.91 26.09 -17.39
N LYS A 3 5.84 25.36 -17.78
CA LYS A 3 5.48 24.00 -17.31
C LYS A 3 6.00 22.85 -18.20
N GLU A 4 6.97 23.08 -19.08
CA GLU A 4 7.25 22.15 -20.21
C GLU A 4 8.66 21.54 -20.26
N ASP A 5 9.52 21.63 -19.24
CA ASP A 5 10.94 21.21 -19.39
C ASP A 5 11.44 20.12 -18.42
N THR A 6 10.62 19.10 -18.13
CA THR A 6 11.03 17.92 -17.33
C THR A 6 11.49 16.71 -18.16
N ARG A 7 11.50 16.80 -19.50
CA ARG A 7 11.81 15.65 -20.38
C ARG A 7 13.29 15.43 -20.72
N THR A 8 14.16 16.41 -20.44
CA THR A 8 15.53 16.43 -21.03
C THR A 8 16.57 15.65 -20.20
N LEU A 9 16.26 15.25 -18.96
CA LEU A 9 17.23 14.55 -18.10
C LEU A 9 17.40 13.06 -18.48
N TRP A 10 16.32 12.41 -18.96
CA TRP A 10 16.25 10.95 -19.12
C TRP A 10 17.06 10.39 -20.30
N THR A 11 17.30 11.18 -21.34
CA THR A 11 18.00 10.71 -22.55
C THR A 11 19.50 10.53 -22.34
N THR A 12 20.07 11.14 -21.30
CA THR A 12 21.52 11.08 -21.04
C THR A 12 21.94 9.79 -20.30
N LEU A 13 21.01 9.14 -19.59
CA LEU A 13 21.32 8.01 -18.70
C LEU A 13 21.25 6.62 -19.37
N THR A 14 20.57 6.49 -20.51
CA THR A 14 20.22 5.17 -21.08
C THR A 14 21.16 4.69 -22.20
N THR A 15 22.16 5.48 -22.60
CA THR A 15 23.01 5.14 -23.77
C THR A 15 24.22 4.25 -23.41
N GLU A 16 24.53 4.00 -22.14
CA GLU A 16 25.76 3.28 -21.75
C GLU A 16 25.60 1.78 -21.42
N ALA A 17 24.39 1.21 -21.42
CA ALA A 17 24.18 -0.16 -20.94
C ALA A 17 23.58 -1.11 -21.99
N THR A 18 24.33 -1.50 -23.02
CA THR A 18 23.97 -2.69 -23.81
C THR A 18 25.18 -3.39 -24.44
N THR A 19 25.75 -4.39 -23.74
CA THR A 19 26.46 -5.52 -24.40
C THR A 19 26.56 -6.77 -23.51
N SER A 20 26.30 -7.95 -24.13
CA SER A 20 26.54 -9.35 -23.71
C SER A 20 25.50 -10.00 -22.76
N GLY A 21 25.08 -11.28 -22.89
CA GLY A 21 25.49 -12.43 -23.71
C GLY A 21 24.60 -13.67 -23.44
N SER A 22 24.71 -14.69 -24.31
CA SER A 22 23.85 -15.87 -24.55
C SER A 22 24.14 -17.16 -23.73
N GLY A 23 23.21 -18.13 -23.67
CA GLY A 23 23.52 -19.58 -23.48
C GLY A 23 22.36 -20.55 -23.17
N SER A 24 22.33 -21.72 -23.83
CA SER A 24 21.23 -22.73 -23.96
C SER A 24 21.41 -24.05 -23.16
N GLY A 25 20.36 -24.91 -23.05
CA GLY A 25 20.52 -26.38 -22.91
C GLY A 25 19.33 -27.19 -22.31
N SER A 26 18.89 -28.26 -23.02
CA SER A 26 17.73 -29.15 -22.72
C SER A 26 18.13 -30.58 -22.27
N GLY A 27 17.18 -31.38 -21.72
CA GLY A 27 17.25 -32.86 -21.73
C GLY A 27 16.23 -33.62 -20.84
N SER A 28 15.41 -34.50 -21.45
CA SER A 28 14.42 -35.41 -20.83
C SER A 28 14.91 -36.86 -20.70
N GLY A 29 14.27 -37.67 -19.83
CA GLY A 29 14.33 -39.15 -19.86
C GLY A 29 13.49 -39.84 -18.77
N SER A 30 12.68 -40.83 -19.15
CA SER A 30 11.65 -41.54 -18.37
C SER A 30 11.97 -43.05 -18.24
N GLY A 31 11.46 -43.74 -17.21
CA GLY A 31 11.53 -45.21 -17.05
C GLY A 31 10.88 -45.75 -15.76
N SER A 32 10.12 -46.85 -15.88
CA SER A 32 9.04 -47.36 -14.99
C SER A 32 9.40 -48.68 -14.25
N GLY A 33 8.74 -49.00 -13.12
CA GLY A 33 8.50 -50.41 -12.70
C GLY A 33 8.36 -50.79 -11.20
N SER A 34 7.12 -51.11 -10.79
CA SER A 34 6.62 -52.16 -9.84
C SER A 34 6.69 -52.06 -8.30
N ASP A 35 5.52 -52.36 -7.70
CA ASP A 35 5.11 -52.39 -6.29
C ASP A 35 5.68 -53.51 -5.41
N ALA A 36 5.91 -53.25 -4.11
CA ALA A 36 5.16 -53.85 -2.98
C ALA A 36 5.81 -53.59 -1.59
N ASN A 37 5.04 -52.93 -0.72
CA ASN A 37 5.02 -52.98 0.75
C ASN A 37 6.31 -52.87 1.58
N ARG A 38 6.50 -51.69 2.19
CA ARG A 38 6.88 -51.58 3.59
C ARG A 38 6.03 -50.53 4.29
N GLU A 39 5.31 -50.98 5.31
CA GLU A 39 4.53 -50.19 6.26
C GLU A 39 5.38 -49.09 6.89
N GLY A 40 4.75 -47.95 7.17
CA GLY A 40 5.28 -46.95 8.09
C GLY A 40 5.33 -45.54 7.53
N THR A 41 4.18 -44.91 7.30
CA THR A 41 4.05 -43.48 7.56
C THR A 41 2.67 -43.24 8.15
N SER A 42 2.67 -42.76 9.39
CA SER A 42 1.57 -42.06 10.03
C SER A 42 0.86 -41.18 9.00
N ALA A 43 -0.46 -41.21 8.97
CA ALA A 43 -1.25 -40.28 8.20
C ALA A 43 -0.68 -38.86 8.37
N ALA A 44 -0.09 -38.33 7.30
CA ALA A 44 0.31 -36.95 7.24
C ALA A 44 -0.96 -36.14 7.44
N LYS A 45 -0.95 -35.35 8.51
CA LYS A 45 -2.02 -34.48 8.98
C LYS A 45 -2.80 -33.90 7.80
N ILE A 46 -4.06 -34.32 7.64
CA ILE A 46 -5.00 -33.68 6.72
C ILE A 46 -5.54 -32.46 7.46
N TRP A 47 -5.25 -31.27 6.94
CA TRP A 47 -5.88 -30.04 7.40
C TRP A 47 -7.21 -29.91 6.65
N LEU A 48 -8.31 -29.78 7.39
CA LEU A 48 -9.51 -29.21 6.78
C LEU A 48 -9.20 -27.77 6.37
N ASP A 49 -9.73 -27.37 5.22
CA ASP A 49 -9.78 -25.98 4.81
C ASP A 49 -10.42 -25.17 5.94
N GLY A 50 -9.59 -24.32 6.56
CA GLY A 50 -9.98 -23.53 7.71
C GLY A 50 -10.66 -22.28 7.19
N GLN A 51 -11.91 -22.06 7.60
CA GLN A 51 -12.61 -20.82 7.32
C GLN A 51 -11.85 -19.68 8.01
N VAL A 52 -11.11 -18.88 7.24
CA VAL A 52 -10.47 -17.66 7.70
C VAL A 52 -11.50 -16.54 7.63
N HIS A 53 -11.68 -15.82 8.73
CA HIS A 53 -12.50 -14.61 8.76
C HIS A 53 -11.55 -13.40 8.64
N ALA A 54 -11.68 -12.66 7.53
CA ALA A 54 -11.08 -11.33 7.40
C ALA A 54 -12.05 -10.36 8.09
N ASP A 55 -11.62 -9.66 9.15
CA ASP A 55 -12.50 -8.75 9.91
C ASP A 55 -11.72 -7.52 10.36
N LEU A 56 -12.13 -6.35 9.86
CA LEU A 56 -11.69 -5.03 10.35
C LEU A 56 -12.30 -4.68 11.70
N ALA A 57 -13.46 -5.27 12.00
CA ALA A 57 -14.08 -5.25 13.33
C ALA A 57 -13.13 -5.69 14.45
N ASP A 58 -12.10 -6.50 14.15
CA ASP A 58 -11.10 -6.94 15.14
C ASP A 58 -9.83 -6.07 15.13
N SER A 59 -9.42 -5.55 13.96
CA SER A 59 -8.15 -4.82 13.84
C SER A 59 -8.23 -3.37 14.33
N VAL A 60 -9.37 -2.71 14.15
CA VAL A 60 -9.58 -1.32 14.62
C VAL A 60 -9.60 -1.26 16.16
N PRO A 61 -10.23 -2.19 16.89
CA PRO A 61 -10.05 -2.32 18.33
C PRO A 61 -8.62 -2.67 18.76
N GLN A 62 -7.89 -3.50 17.99
CA GLN A 62 -6.51 -3.89 18.32
C GLN A 62 -5.57 -2.69 18.46
N ILE A 63 -5.82 -1.61 17.71
CA ILE A 63 -5.02 -0.38 17.75
C ILE A 63 -5.59 0.69 18.70
N GLY A 64 -6.66 0.40 19.43
CA GLY A 64 -7.27 1.31 20.41
C GLY A 64 -8.07 2.48 19.81
N ALA A 65 -8.57 2.33 18.58
CA ALA A 65 -9.38 3.36 17.95
C ALA A 65 -10.73 3.62 18.67
N PRO A 66 -11.45 2.62 19.21
CA PRO A 66 -12.68 2.88 19.97
C PRO A 66 -12.45 3.81 21.17
N GLU A 67 -11.35 3.64 21.91
CA GLU A 67 -10.98 4.51 23.03
C GLU A 67 -10.69 5.94 22.58
N ALA A 68 -10.10 6.10 21.38
CA ALA A 68 -9.88 7.41 20.77
C ALA A 68 -11.21 8.07 20.37
N TRP A 69 -12.13 7.32 19.78
CA TRP A 69 -13.47 7.80 19.43
C TRP A 69 -14.26 8.21 20.67
N ASP A 70 -14.22 7.42 21.74
CA ASP A 70 -14.84 7.74 23.03
C ASP A 70 -14.26 9.02 23.66
N ALA A 71 -12.99 9.30 23.39
CA ALA A 71 -12.32 10.54 23.77
C ALA A 71 -12.61 11.72 22.81
N GLY A 72 -13.36 11.49 21.73
CA GLY A 72 -13.77 12.51 20.75
C GLY A 72 -12.82 12.67 19.56
N TYR A 73 -11.88 11.75 19.36
CA TYR A 73 -10.92 11.79 18.26
C TYR A 73 -11.32 10.77 17.18
N ASN A 74 -12.01 11.23 16.14
CA ASN A 74 -12.47 10.41 15.01
C ASN A 74 -12.01 10.94 13.64
N GLY A 75 -11.07 11.90 13.63
CA GLY A 75 -10.54 12.51 12.40
C GLY A 75 -11.23 13.79 11.95
N ASP A 76 -12.24 14.29 12.67
CA ASP A 76 -12.92 15.55 12.34
C ASP A 76 -11.91 16.71 12.19
N GLY A 77 -11.98 17.39 11.03
CA GLY A 77 -11.10 18.49 10.67
C GLY A 77 -9.72 18.10 10.13
N ALA A 78 -9.42 16.80 9.98
CA ALA A 78 -8.20 16.33 9.32
C ALA A 78 -8.49 15.97 7.85
N THR A 79 -7.55 16.32 6.96
CA THR A 79 -7.57 15.89 5.56
C THR A 79 -6.49 14.84 5.30
N VAL A 80 -6.91 13.66 4.82
CA VAL A 80 -6.02 12.57 4.44
C VAL A 80 -6.03 12.38 2.94
N ALA A 81 -4.85 12.47 2.31
CA ALA A 81 -4.68 12.09 0.92
C ALA A 81 -4.40 10.59 0.79
N VAL A 82 -5.09 9.93 -0.14
CA VAL A 82 -4.84 8.53 -0.51
C VAL A 82 -4.25 8.51 -1.91
N LEU A 83 -2.96 8.17 -2.03
CA LEU A 83 -2.28 8.03 -3.32
C LEU A 83 -2.18 6.55 -3.69
N ASP A 84 -3.08 6.08 -4.56
CA ASP A 84 -3.28 4.65 -4.80
C ASP A 84 -3.87 4.36 -6.21
N THR A 85 -4.63 3.28 -6.38
CA THR A 85 -5.26 2.83 -7.64
C THR A 85 -6.54 3.58 -8.01
N GLY A 86 -6.94 4.58 -7.22
CA GLY A 86 -8.18 5.34 -7.39
C GLY A 86 -9.13 5.16 -6.21
N ILE A 87 -10.40 5.51 -6.40
CA ILE A 87 -11.47 5.21 -5.43
C ILE A 87 -12.79 4.88 -6.14
N ASP A 88 -13.66 4.11 -5.49
CA ASP A 88 -15.08 4.03 -5.84
C ASP A 88 -15.84 5.15 -5.10
N PRO A 89 -16.16 6.27 -5.77
CA PRO A 89 -16.81 7.41 -5.12
C PRO A 89 -18.27 7.15 -4.76
N THR A 90 -18.84 6.01 -5.17
CA THR A 90 -20.23 5.66 -4.88
C THR A 90 -20.37 4.68 -3.73
N HIS A 91 -19.25 4.20 -3.16
CA HIS A 91 -19.30 3.27 -2.03
C HIS A 91 -19.94 3.95 -0.81
N PRO A 92 -20.96 3.35 -0.17
CA PRO A 92 -21.67 3.98 0.95
C PRO A 92 -20.78 4.41 2.11
N ASP A 93 -19.69 3.69 2.35
CA ASP A 93 -18.76 4.01 3.44
C ASP A 93 -17.86 5.23 3.17
N LEU A 94 -17.80 5.71 1.92
CA LEU A 94 -16.80 6.69 1.47
C LEU A 94 -17.39 7.91 0.78
N VAL A 95 -18.60 7.80 0.22
CA VAL A 95 -19.23 8.82 -0.63
C VAL A 95 -19.25 10.22 0.01
N ASP A 96 -19.46 10.32 1.32
CA ASP A 96 -19.54 11.59 2.04
C ASP A 96 -18.17 12.13 2.49
N GLN A 97 -17.11 11.31 2.45
CA GLN A 97 -15.76 11.68 2.89
C GLN A 97 -14.91 12.28 1.77
N ILE A 98 -15.26 12.03 0.51
CA ILE A 98 -14.41 12.37 -0.64
C ILE A 98 -14.61 13.83 -1.03
N GLN A 99 -13.57 14.64 -0.86
CA GLN A 99 -13.57 16.07 -1.16
C GLN A 99 -12.98 16.39 -2.54
N ASP A 100 -11.97 15.64 -2.99
CA ASP A 100 -11.37 15.83 -4.32
C ASP A 100 -10.78 14.51 -4.85
N MET A 101 -10.69 14.40 -6.18
CA MET A 101 -10.12 13.23 -6.86
C MET A 101 -9.37 13.65 -8.13
N VAL A 102 -8.12 13.23 -8.27
CA VAL A 102 -7.29 13.51 -9.46
C VAL A 102 -6.56 12.24 -9.91
N SER A 103 -6.50 12.02 -11.23
CA SER A 103 -5.68 10.96 -11.81
C SER A 103 -4.39 11.53 -12.40
N PHE A 104 -3.27 10.91 -12.05
CA PHE A 104 -1.94 11.16 -12.61
C PHE A 104 -1.51 10.05 -13.59
N VAL A 105 -2.35 9.03 -13.75
CA VAL A 105 -2.14 7.94 -14.69
C VAL A 105 -2.67 8.38 -16.07
N PRO A 106 -1.84 8.41 -17.11
CA PRO A 106 -2.27 8.76 -18.46
C PRO A 106 -3.40 7.87 -18.94
N ASP A 107 -4.41 8.49 -19.57
CA ASP A 107 -5.55 7.83 -20.19
C ASP A 107 -6.47 7.03 -19.22
N GLU A 108 -6.31 7.18 -17.90
CA GLU A 108 -7.18 6.59 -16.88
C GLU A 108 -7.81 7.68 -16.01
N ASP A 109 -9.10 7.52 -15.68
CA ASP A 109 -9.78 8.36 -14.69
C ASP A 109 -9.54 7.86 -13.26
N THR A 110 -10.19 8.46 -12.27
CA THR A 110 -9.98 8.15 -10.84
C THR A 110 -10.68 6.86 -10.37
N THR A 111 -11.40 6.17 -11.26
CA THR A 111 -12.12 4.94 -10.92
C THR A 111 -11.16 3.86 -10.45
N ASP A 112 -11.52 3.22 -9.35
CA ASP A 112 -10.74 2.11 -8.80
C ASP A 112 -11.16 0.76 -9.38
N VAL A 113 -10.64 0.42 -10.56
CA VAL A 113 -10.85 -0.91 -11.16
C VAL A 113 -10.06 -1.99 -10.43
N ASN A 114 -8.96 -1.63 -9.78
CA ASN A 114 -8.14 -2.57 -9.03
C ASN A 114 -8.82 -2.99 -7.71
N GLY A 115 -9.40 -2.02 -6.99
CA GLY A 115 -10.06 -2.18 -5.70
C GLY A 115 -9.17 -1.88 -4.48
N HIS A 116 -7.85 -1.77 -4.67
CA HIS A 116 -6.90 -1.56 -3.57
C HIS A 116 -7.07 -0.17 -2.94
N GLY A 117 -7.18 0.89 -3.73
CA GLY A 117 -7.36 2.26 -3.23
C GLY A 117 -8.64 2.44 -2.41
N THR A 118 -9.75 1.81 -2.81
CA THR A 118 -11.02 1.82 -2.07
C THR A 118 -10.90 1.08 -0.73
N HIS A 119 -10.21 -0.06 -0.73
CA HIS A 119 -9.93 -0.83 0.49
C HIS A 119 -9.09 -0.01 1.49
N VAL A 120 -8.02 0.62 0.99
CA VAL A 120 -7.16 1.50 1.79
C VAL A 120 -7.93 2.70 2.34
N ALA A 121 -8.67 3.41 1.48
CA ALA A 121 -9.44 4.60 1.86
C ALA A 121 -10.47 4.29 2.96
N SER A 122 -11.15 3.15 2.88
CA SER A 122 -12.13 2.75 3.89
C SER A 122 -11.52 2.27 5.21
N THR A 123 -10.33 1.67 5.17
CA THR A 123 -9.57 1.38 6.40
C THR A 123 -9.25 2.68 7.16
N ILE A 124 -9.01 3.77 6.43
CA ILE A 124 -8.76 5.10 7.00
C ILE A 124 -10.07 5.75 7.46
N ALA A 125 -11.00 6.05 6.55
CA ALA A 125 -12.14 6.93 6.83
C ALA A 125 -13.51 6.32 6.52
N GLY A 126 -13.58 5.00 6.33
CA GLY A 126 -14.83 4.29 6.07
C GLY A 126 -15.83 4.52 7.21
N THR A 127 -17.03 4.98 6.89
CA THR A 127 -18.07 5.26 7.90
C THR A 127 -18.73 4.01 8.46
N GLY A 128 -18.49 2.85 7.85
CA GLY A 128 -19.15 1.58 8.18
C GLY A 128 -20.65 1.54 7.83
N ALA A 129 -21.15 2.48 7.02
CA ALA A 129 -22.55 2.58 6.62
C ALA A 129 -23.09 1.29 5.95
N ALA A 130 -22.28 0.62 5.14
CA ALA A 130 -22.61 -0.64 4.47
C ALA A 130 -22.60 -1.85 5.41
N SER A 131 -22.04 -1.71 6.61
CA SER A 131 -21.86 -2.79 7.58
C SER A 131 -22.49 -2.50 8.95
N ASN A 132 -23.40 -1.52 9.06
CA ASN A 132 -23.97 -1.07 10.33
C ASN A 132 -22.92 -0.69 11.41
N GLY A 133 -21.76 -0.19 10.98
CA GLY A 133 -20.65 0.21 11.84
C GLY A 133 -19.58 -0.86 12.08
N ASP A 134 -19.81 -2.12 11.70
CA ASP A 134 -18.84 -3.22 11.98
C ASP A 134 -17.46 -3.00 11.31
N ASN A 135 -17.45 -2.40 10.12
CA ASN A 135 -16.24 -2.10 9.34
C ASN A 135 -15.97 -0.59 9.29
N THR A 136 -16.11 0.10 10.43
CA THR A 136 -15.76 1.51 10.54
C THR A 136 -14.23 1.67 10.50
N GLY A 137 -13.73 2.53 9.62
CA GLY A 137 -12.32 2.91 9.54
C GLY A 137 -11.86 3.72 10.75
N VAL A 138 -10.55 3.92 10.89
CA VAL A 138 -9.93 4.54 12.08
C VAL A 138 -10.36 5.99 12.32
N ALA A 139 -10.54 6.76 11.26
CA ALA A 139 -10.86 8.18 11.27
C ALA A 139 -12.12 8.45 10.43
N PRO A 140 -13.30 7.98 10.88
CA PRO A 140 -14.54 8.01 10.10
C PRO A 140 -15.17 9.40 9.97
N ALA A 141 -14.50 10.46 10.39
CA ALA A 141 -14.89 11.85 10.15
C ALA A 141 -13.80 12.65 9.41
N ALA A 142 -12.74 11.99 8.94
CA ALA A 142 -11.70 12.65 8.15
C ALA A 142 -12.15 12.88 6.71
N ASP A 143 -11.74 14.01 6.16
CA ASP A 143 -11.88 14.32 4.74
C ASP A 143 -10.84 13.56 3.93
N LEU A 144 -11.23 13.04 2.76
CA LEU A 144 -10.37 12.34 1.84
C LEU A 144 -10.15 13.14 0.55
N ILE A 145 -8.89 13.27 0.13
CA ILE A 145 -8.55 13.62 -1.24
C ILE A 145 -7.82 12.44 -1.89
N VAL A 146 -8.18 12.08 -3.12
CA VAL A 146 -7.69 10.84 -3.74
C VAL A 146 -6.87 11.13 -4.98
N GLY A 147 -5.62 10.67 -4.98
CA GLY A 147 -4.75 10.72 -6.15
C GLY A 147 -4.58 9.33 -6.74
N LYS A 148 -5.11 9.08 -7.95
CA LYS A 148 -4.78 7.85 -8.67
C LYS A 148 -3.36 7.99 -9.24
N VAL A 149 -2.42 7.24 -8.67
CA VAL A 149 -1.01 7.19 -9.08
C VAL A 149 -0.57 5.80 -9.52
N LEU A 150 -1.41 4.79 -9.26
CA LEU A 150 -1.28 3.43 -9.75
C LEU A 150 -2.39 3.15 -10.78
N ASN A 151 -2.04 2.48 -11.87
CA ASN A 151 -2.99 2.08 -12.89
C ASN A 151 -3.91 0.95 -12.43
N ASP A 152 -4.86 0.55 -13.27
CA ASP A 152 -5.83 -0.52 -12.97
C ASP A 152 -5.20 -1.88 -12.63
N ASN A 153 -3.93 -2.09 -12.99
CA ASN A 153 -3.17 -3.30 -12.65
C ASN A 153 -2.30 -3.14 -11.39
N GLY A 154 -2.37 -2.02 -10.68
CA GLY A 154 -1.59 -1.74 -9.48
C GLY A 154 -0.17 -1.25 -9.73
N TYR A 155 0.16 -0.82 -10.95
CA TYR A 155 1.49 -0.32 -11.29
C TYR A 155 1.49 1.21 -11.45
N GLY A 156 2.51 1.87 -10.89
CA GLY A 156 2.75 3.29 -11.08
C GLY A 156 4.20 3.58 -11.46
N TYR A 157 4.43 4.77 -11.99
CA TYR A 157 5.78 5.32 -12.16
C TYR A 157 6.08 6.33 -11.07
N ASP A 158 7.34 6.42 -10.65
CA ASP A 158 7.81 7.43 -9.69
C ASP A 158 7.35 8.84 -10.05
N SER A 159 7.30 9.18 -11.35
CA SER A 159 6.84 10.50 -11.81
C SER A 159 5.37 10.77 -11.52
N TRP A 160 4.50 9.76 -11.64
CA TRP A 160 3.07 9.89 -11.31
C TRP A 160 2.88 10.01 -9.81
N ILE A 161 3.61 9.18 -9.06
CA ILE A 161 3.60 9.16 -7.61
C ILE A 161 4.08 10.52 -7.06
N ILE A 162 5.22 11.03 -7.52
CA ILE A 162 5.76 12.34 -7.09
C ILE A 162 4.81 13.48 -7.46
N ALA A 163 4.17 13.45 -8.64
CA ALA A 163 3.18 14.44 -9.02
C ALA A 163 1.95 14.40 -8.09
N GLY A 164 1.49 13.20 -7.70
CA GLY A 164 0.44 13.01 -6.71
C GLY A 164 0.83 13.50 -5.32
N MET A 165 2.07 13.23 -4.86
CA MET A 165 2.61 13.73 -3.59
C MET A 165 2.59 15.27 -3.55
N GLN A 166 3.07 15.91 -4.62
CA GLN A 166 3.09 17.37 -4.74
C GLN A 166 1.67 17.93 -4.69
N TRP A 167 0.76 17.39 -5.51
CA TRP A 167 -0.63 17.83 -5.54
C TRP A 167 -1.32 17.69 -4.18
N ALA A 168 -1.14 16.56 -3.49
CA ALA A 168 -1.77 16.33 -2.19
C ALA A 168 -1.26 17.32 -1.12
N ALA A 169 0.05 17.55 -1.05
CA ALA A 169 0.65 18.50 -0.12
C ALA A 169 0.23 19.95 -0.44
N GLU A 170 0.19 20.33 -1.71
CA GLU A 170 -0.28 21.65 -2.17
C GLU A 170 -1.78 21.85 -1.95
N SER A 171 -2.56 20.77 -1.93
CA SER A 171 -3.99 20.77 -1.64
C SER A 171 -4.29 20.85 -0.14
N GLY A 172 -3.26 20.85 0.71
CA GLY A 172 -3.39 21.03 2.15
C GLY A 172 -3.68 19.75 2.93
N ALA A 173 -3.31 18.57 2.42
CA ALA A 173 -3.40 17.34 3.19
C ALA A 173 -2.49 17.40 4.43
N ASP A 174 -3.05 17.07 5.59
CA ASP A 174 -2.30 16.89 6.83
C ASP A 174 -1.48 15.59 6.77
N ILE A 175 -2.07 14.56 6.15
CA ILE A 175 -1.52 13.21 6.05
C ILE A 175 -1.61 12.73 4.61
N ILE A 176 -0.53 12.13 4.09
CA ILE A 176 -0.52 11.46 2.78
C ILE A 176 -0.22 9.97 3.00
N ASN A 177 -1.22 9.12 2.77
CA ASN A 177 -1.08 7.68 2.84
C ASN A 177 -0.65 7.11 1.47
N MET A 178 0.39 6.28 1.50
CA MET A 178 0.95 5.62 0.34
C MET A 178 1.14 4.12 0.62
N SER A 179 0.15 3.33 0.24
CA SER A 179 0.19 1.86 0.31
C SER A 179 0.89 1.27 -0.92
N LEU A 180 2.04 1.84 -1.25
CA LEU A 180 2.82 1.52 -2.43
C LEU A 180 4.31 1.56 -2.10
N GLY A 181 5.11 0.95 -2.97
CA GLY A 181 6.55 0.94 -2.82
C GLY A 181 7.25 0.49 -4.09
N GLY A 182 8.43 1.04 -4.30
CA GLY A 182 9.35 0.65 -5.34
C GLY A 182 10.38 -0.38 -4.87
N GLY A 183 11.37 -0.61 -5.72
CA GLY A 183 12.48 -1.48 -5.40
C GLY A 183 13.34 -0.99 -4.24
N GLN A 184 14.36 -1.78 -3.91
CA GLN A 184 15.36 -1.45 -2.92
C GLN A 184 16.01 -0.08 -3.24
N ALA A 185 15.99 0.81 -2.26
CA ALA A 185 16.50 2.17 -2.40
C ALA A 185 17.39 2.56 -1.22
N ASP A 186 18.18 3.61 -1.39
CA ASP A 186 19.18 4.05 -0.41
C ASP A 186 18.75 5.30 0.37
N GLY A 187 17.52 5.77 0.15
CA GLY A 187 16.93 6.96 0.76
C GLY A 187 17.37 8.28 0.11
N LEU A 188 18.09 8.22 -1.02
CA LEU A 188 18.44 9.39 -1.85
C LEU A 188 17.78 9.33 -3.23
N ASP A 189 16.86 8.39 -3.42
CA ASP A 189 16.07 8.26 -4.63
C ASP A 189 15.03 9.40 -4.73
N PRO A 190 14.49 9.68 -5.93
CA PRO A 190 13.59 10.80 -6.16
C PRO A 190 12.33 10.81 -5.28
N MET A 191 11.75 9.65 -4.98
CA MET A 191 10.54 9.59 -4.16
C MET A 191 10.87 9.85 -2.69
N ALA A 192 11.97 9.30 -2.16
CA ALA A 192 12.41 9.62 -0.80
C ALA A 192 12.74 11.11 -0.63
N LEU A 193 13.45 11.70 -1.59
CA LEU A 193 13.74 13.15 -1.58
C LEU A 193 12.48 14.01 -1.71
N ALA A 194 11.48 13.54 -2.46
CA ALA A 194 10.19 14.23 -2.55
C ALA A 194 9.48 14.23 -1.20
N VAL A 195 9.46 13.10 -0.49
CA VAL A 195 8.88 13.01 0.87
C VAL A 195 9.57 13.98 1.84
N GLU A 196 10.90 13.98 1.91
CA GLU A 196 11.65 14.91 2.77
C GLU A 196 11.30 16.37 2.48
N SER A 197 11.31 16.72 1.19
CA SER A 197 11.09 18.07 0.72
C SER A 197 9.66 18.55 0.99
N LEU A 198 8.66 17.70 0.73
CA LEU A 198 7.25 18.05 0.88
C LEU A 198 6.82 18.08 2.34
N SER A 199 7.28 17.12 3.16
CA SER A 199 7.08 17.18 4.62
C SER A 199 7.59 18.50 5.20
N ALA A 200 8.82 18.88 4.85
CA ALA A 200 9.43 20.10 5.40
C ALA A 200 8.75 21.40 4.92
N GLN A 201 8.17 21.40 3.72
CA GLN A 201 7.55 22.59 3.14
C GLN A 201 6.09 22.79 3.57
N HIS A 202 5.35 21.69 3.74
CA HIS A 202 3.90 21.71 3.93
C HIS A 202 3.47 21.27 5.33
N ASP A 203 4.40 20.82 6.18
CA ASP A 203 4.10 20.21 7.49
C ASP A 203 3.22 18.96 7.37
N THR A 204 3.32 18.27 6.23
CA THR A 204 2.54 17.07 5.91
C THR A 204 3.26 15.80 6.37
N LEU A 205 2.53 14.91 7.03
CA LEU A 205 3.01 13.59 7.41
C LEU A 205 2.80 12.59 6.26
N PHE A 206 3.88 11.95 5.80
CA PHE A 206 3.77 10.82 4.87
C PHE A 206 3.74 9.51 5.65
N VAL A 207 2.71 8.70 5.43
CA VAL A 207 2.58 7.35 5.97
C VAL A 207 2.76 6.36 4.84
N VAL A 208 3.75 5.48 4.96
CA VAL A 208 4.21 4.63 3.84
C VAL A 208 4.27 3.18 4.28
N ALA A 209 3.73 2.27 3.45
CA ALA A 209 3.87 0.84 3.69
C ALA A 209 5.35 0.41 3.59
N ALA A 210 5.79 -0.46 4.51
CA ALA A 210 7.17 -0.98 4.51
C ALA A 210 7.49 -1.83 3.26
N GLY A 211 6.46 -2.45 2.67
CA GLY A 211 6.57 -3.40 1.56
C GLY A 211 6.14 -4.81 1.95
N ASN A 212 5.91 -5.65 0.95
CA ASN A 212 5.33 -6.99 1.07
C ASN A 212 6.22 -8.11 0.47
N ASN A 213 7.53 -7.88 0.41
CA ASN A 213 8.49 -8.79 -0.25
C ASN A 213 9.35 -9.61 0.73
N SER A 214 9.04 -9.59 2.03
CA SER A 214 9.87 -10.17 3.10
C SER A 214 11.33 -9.72 3.05
N GLY A 215 11.59 -8.56 2.43
CA GLY A 215 12.90 -8.05 2.09
C GLY A 215 13.19 -6.73 2.79
N LEU A 216 14.15 -5.98 2.24
CA LEU A 216 14.46 -4.65 2.74
C LEU A 216 13.39 -3.65 2.32
N ILE A 217 13.16 -2.67 3.18
CA ILE A 217 12.27 -1.53 2.91
C ILE A 217 12.76 -0.79 1.67
N GLY A 218 11.81 -0.56 0.75
CA GLY A 218 12.00 0.17 -0.48
C GLY A 218 11.59 1.63 -0.36
N SER A 219 11.76 2.37 -1.45
CA SER A 219 11.27 3.74 -1.55
C SER A 219 9.74 3.78 -1.70
N PRO A 220 9.01 4.78 -1.15
CA PRO A 220 9.51 5.93 -0.37
C PRO A 220 9.68 5.65 1.13
N GLY A 221 9.46 4.43 1.61
CA GLY A 221 9.57 4.07 3.02
C GLY A 221 10.99 4.16 3.60
N THR A 222 11.99 4.42 2.76
CA THR A 222 13.38 4.71 3.13
C THR A 222 13.63 6.17 3.54
N ALA A 223 12.70 7.09 3.28
CA ALA A 223 12.80 8.47 3.73
C ALA A 223 12.86 8.53 5.27
N GLU A 224 13.67 9.44 5.80
CA GLU A 224 13.82 9.67 7.23
C GLU A 224 12.53 10.25 7.83
N SER A 225 11.92 11.22 7.15
CA SER A 225 10.68 11.88 7.59
C SER A 225 9.40 11.04 7.38
N ALA A 226 9.44 9.97 6.59
CA ALA A 226 8.29 9.09 6.40
C ALA A 226 8.01 8.31 7.68
N LEU A 227 6.73 8.16 8.03
CA LEU A 227 6.28 7.15 8.98
C LEU A 227 6.07 5.84 8.22
N THR A 228 7.03 4.94 8.31
CA THR A 228 7.04 3.66 7.61
C THR A 228 6.40 2.58 8.48
N VAL A 229 5.38 1.91 7.97
CA VAL A 229 4.54 0.97 8.71
C VAL A 229 4.69 -0.45 8.18
N GLY A 230 5.10 -1.37 9.05
CA GLY A 230 5.11 -2.82 8.79
C GLY A 230 3.78 -3.48 9.15
N ALA A 231 3.60 -4.74 8.76
CA ALA A 231 2.37 -5.49 8.98
C ALA A 231 2.53 -6.55 10.08
N VAL A 232 1.54 -6.64 10.98
CA VAL A 232 1.34 -7.76 11.92
C VAL A 232 0.00 -8.44 11.67
N ASP A 233 -0.17 -9.64 12.19
CA ASP A 233 -1.46 -10.33 12.26
C ASP A 233 -2.26 -9.94 13.52
N LYS A 234 -3.44 -10.56 13.68
CA LYS A 234 -4.34 -10.37 14.83
C LYS A 234 -3.75 -10.88 16.16
N GLN A 235 -2.58 -11.51 16.15
CA GLN A 235 -1.85 -11.99 17.34
C GLN A 235 -0.58 -11.15 17.60
N ASP A 236 -0.48 -9.97 16.98
CA ASP A 236 0.70 -9.10 17.00
C ASP A 236 1.99 -9.79 16.52
N GLN A 237 1.87 -10.86 15.70
CA GLN A 237 3.02 -11.50 15.09
C GLN A 237 3.33 -10.79 13.77
N LEU A 238 4.61 -10.54 13.52
CA LEU A 238 5.06 -9.94 12.27
C LEU A 238 4.57 -10.81 11.09
N ALA A 239 3.89 -10.18 10.13
CA ALA A 239 3.43 -10.88 8.94
C ALA A 239 4.63 -11.35 8.12
N ASP A 240 4.60 -12.60 7.65
CA ASP A 240 5.72 -13.21 6.91
C ASP A 240 6.16 -12.40 5.68
N PHE A 241 5.23 -11.66 5.06
CA PHE A 241 5.50 -10.81 3.89
C PHE A 241 6.05 -9.42 4.25
N SER A 242 5.91 -8.96 5.50
CA SER A 242 6.27 -7.60 5.88
C SER A 242 7.77 -7.37 5.67
N SER A 243 8.10 -6.34 4.89
CA SER A 243 9.49 -5.89 4.78
C SER A 243 9.98 -5.34 6.11
N VAL A 244 11.28 -5.52 6.37
CA VAL A 244 11.93 -5.08 7.61
C VAL A 244 13.24 -4.37 7.28
N GLY A 245 13.63 -3.44 8.15
CA GLY A 245 14.96 -2.87 8.11
C GLY A 245 16.02 -3.81 8.72
N PRO A 246 17.22 -3.28 9.01
CA PRO A 246 17.60 -1.87 8.89
C PRO A 246 17.68 -1.40 7.43
N LEU A 247 17.62 -0.08 7.21
CA LEU A 247 17.79 0.49 5.86
C LEU A 247 19.18 0.13 5.31
N ALA A 248 19.22 -0.32 4.05
CA ALA A 248 20.41 -0.91 3.42
C ALA A 248 21.66 -0.02 3.48
N ARG A 249 21.49 1.30 3.33
CA ARG A 249 22.60 2.26 3.31
C ARG A 249 22.92 2.83 4.69
N THR A 250 21.91 3.37 5.38
CA THR A 250 22.12 4.15 6.61
C THR A 250 22.20 3.29 7.86
N GLY A 251 21.72 2.05 7.80
CA GLY A 251 21.54 1.21 8.99
C GLY A 251 20.43 1.73 9.91
N ALA A 252 19.63 2.72 9.47
CA ALA A 252 18.56 3.28 10.27
C ALA A 252 17.49 2.22 10.58
N LEU A 253 16.91 2.34 11.77
CA LEU A 253 15.82 1.47 12.22
C LEU A 253 14.53 1.90 11.53
N LYS A 254 14.04 1.05 10.64
CA LYS A 254 12.72 1.08 10.00
C LYS A 254 12.19 -0.37 9.96
N PRO A 255 10.87 -0.63 9.91
CA PRO A 255 9.79 0.35 9.95
C PRO A 255 9.74 1.04 11.33
N ASP A 256 9.10 2.20 11.40
CA ASP A 256 8.99 2.96 12.66
C ASP A 256 8.03 2.28 13.62
N LEU A 257 6.97 1.66 13.09
CA LEU A 257 5.99 0.88 13.83
C LEU A 257 5.37 -0.21 12.95
N THR A 258 4.55 -1.05 13.56
CA THR A 258 3.73 -2.06 12.87
C THR A 258 2.26 -1.89 13.20
N ALA A 259 1.40 -2.25 12.26
CA ALA A 259 -0.06 -2.24 12.42
C ALA A 259 -0.68 -3.53 11.85
N PRO A 260 -1.92 -3.90 12.24
CA PRO A 260 -2.60 -5.05 11.66
C PRO A 260 -2.72 -4.92 10.14
N GLY A 261 -2.19 -5.91 9.40
CA GLY A 261 -2.16 -5.91 7.93
C GLY A 261 -2.48 -7.26 7.30
N VAL A 262 -2.83 -8.28 8.10
CA VAL A 262 -3.22 -9.60 7.61
C VAL A 262 -4.74 -9.74 7.66
N ALA A 263 -5.36 -10.00 6.50
CA ALA A 263 -6.80 -10.26 6.36
C ALA A 263 -7.68 -9.16 6.97
N ILE A 264 -7.43 -7.90 6.57
CA ILE A 264 -8.22 -6.74 6.96
C ILE A 264 -9.44 -6.64 6.04
N ASN A 265 -10.64 -6.68 6.60
CA ASN A 265 -11.88 -6.48 5.85
C ASN A 265 -12.05 -4.99 5.54
N ALA A 266 -12.43 -4.58 4.34
CA ALA A 266 -12.70 -3.16 4.10
C ALA A 266 -13.65 -2.99 2.92
N ALA A 267 -13.97 -1.74 2.58
CA ALA A 267 -14.79 -1.45 1.43
C ALA A 267 -14.18 -2.05 0.16
N ARG A 268 -15.06 -2.62 -0.66
CA ARG A 268 -14.70 -3.18 -1.96
C ARG A 268 -15.26 -2.26 -3.05
N SER A 269 -14.41 -1.84 -3.97
CA SER A 269 -14.86 -1.15 -5.19
C SER A 269 -15.84 -2.03 -5.99
N GLN A 270 -16.96 -1.46 -6.42
CA GLN A 270 -17.90 -2.17 -7.30
C GLN A 270 -17.32 -2.50 -8.68
N HIS A 271 -16.20 -1.87 -9.05
CA HIS A 271 -15.54 -2.04 -10.33
C HIS A 271 -14.47 -3.15 -10.29
N SER A 272 -14.09 -3.65 -9.11
CA SER A 272 -13.06 -4.67 -8.98
C SER A 272 -13.58 -6.08 -9.28
N THR A 273 -12.76 -6.86 -9.99
CA THR A 273 -13.04 -8.27 -10.28
C THR A 273 -12.58 -9.18 -9.13
N GLY A 274 -13.43 -10.12 -8.69
CA GLY A 274 -13.10 -11.08 -7.64
C GLY A 274 -14.19 -11.22 -6.59
N ASP A 275 -13.89 -11.88 -5.48
CA ASP A 275 -14.68 -11.87 -4.24
C ASP A 275 -13.86 -11.13 -3.18
N GLY A 276 -14.52 -10.27 -2.39
CA GLY A 276 -13.94 -9.53 -1.27
C GLY A 276 -14.68 -9.90 0.00
#